data_AF-A0A970L4P2-F1
#
_entry.id   AF-A0A970L4P2-F1
#
_cell.length_a   1.000
_cell.length_b   1.000
_cell.length_c   1.000
_cell.angle_alpha   90.00
_cell.angle_beta   90.00
_cell.angle_gamma   90.00
#
_symmetry.space_group_name_H-M   'P 1'
#
loop_
_entity.id
_entity.type
_entity.pdbx_description
1 polymer ?
#
loop_
_entity_poly.entity_id
_entity_poly.type
_entity_poly.pdbx_seq_one_letter_code
_entity_poly.pdbx_strand_id
1 'polypeptide(L)' 'MEELLKKLKRKVKHWWISLLVGILALILAVWALVTPVETLTAMIYVFIIMFFISGISDIGFALTNRDAMRGWGWSLVNG' A
#
# COMPACT_ATOMS: atom_id res chain seq x y z
N MET A 1 -13.43 -26.41 -26.04
CA MET A 1 -13.38 -24.93 -26.09
C MET A 1 -14.64 -24.29 -25.51
N GLU A 2 -15.83 -24.74 -25.92
CA GLU A 2 -17.12 -24.18 -25.45
C GLU A 2 -17.38 -24.33 -23.94
N GLU A 3 -16.98 -25.45 -23.32
CA GLU A 3 -17.05 -25.66 -21.87
C GLU A 3 -16.20 -24.66 -21.06
N LEU A 4 -15.03 -24.29 -21.57
CA LEU A 4 -14.16 -23.30 -20.93
C LEU A 4 -14.76 -21.89 -21.04
N LEU A 5 -15.34 -21.56 -22.20
CA LEU A 5 -16.05 -20.30 -22.42
C LEU A 5 -17.28 -20.18 -21.51
N LYS A 6 -18.04 -21.27 -21.31
CA LYS A 6 -19.17 -21.32 -20.37
C LYS A 6 -18.73 -21.14 -18.91
N LYS A 7 -17.61 -21.75 -18.50
CA LYS A 7 -17.02 -21.56 -17.15
C LYS A 7 -16.52 -20.14 -16.92
N LEU A 8 -15.92 -19.49 -17.92
CA LEU A 8 -15.48 -18.09 -17.83
C LEU A 8 -16.67 -17.13 -17.72
N LYS A 9 -17.73 -17.34 -18.52
CA LYS A 9 -18.98 -16.55 -18.45
C LYS A 9 -19.65 -16.62 -17.07
N ARG A 10 -19.41 -17.70 -16.31
CA ARG A 10 -19.95 -17.92 -14.96
C ARG A 10 -19.09 -17.32 -13.83
N LYS A 11 -17.92 -16.75 -14.13
CA LYS A 11 -16.87 -16.51 -13.11
C LYS A 11 -16.68 -15.07 -12.63
N VAL A 12 -17.37 -14.06 -13.17
CA VAL A 12 -17.21 -12.68 -12.68
C VAL A 12 -18.56 -12.01 -12.45
N LYS A 13 -19.24 -12.45 -11.38
CA LYS A 13 -20.54 -11.92 -10.94
C LYS A 13 -20.53 -10.40 -10.67
N HIS A 14 -19.34 -9.82 -10.48
CA HIS A 14 -19.13 -8.41 -10.13
C HIS A 14 -18.04 -7.71 -10.94
N TRP A 15 -17.87 -8.05 -12.22
CA TRP A 15 -16.82 -7.48 -13.10
C TRP A 15 -16.85 -5.94 -13.16
N TRP A 16 -18.04 -5.35 -13.04
CA TRP A 16 -18.28 -3.92 -13.00
C TRP A 16 -17.65 -3.22 -11.79
N ILE A 17 -17.35 -3.92 -10.69
CA ILE A 17 -16.66 -3.35 -9.54
C ILE A 17 -15.23 -2.95 -9.93
N SER A 18 -14.54 -3.80 -10.70
CA SER A 18 -13.20 -3.50 -11.20
C SER A 18 -13.22 -2.26 -12.11
N LEU A 19 -14.25 -2.15 -12.96
CA LEU A 19 -14.45 -0.98 -13.83
C LEU A 19 -14.70 0.29 -13.01
N LEU A 20 -15.55 0.21 -11.98
CA LEU A 20 -15.88 1.34 -11.10
C LEU A 20 -14.65 1.82 -10.33
N VAL A 21 -13.84 0.91 -9.80
CA VAL A 21 -12.56 1.24 -9.14
C VAL A 21 -11.62 1.94 -10.12
N GLY A 22 -11.53 1.47 -11.36
CA GLY A 22 -10.72 2.11 -12.40
C GLY A 22 -11.17 3.54 -12.72
N ILE A 23 -12.49 3.76 -12.85
CA ILE A 23 -13.05 5.10 -13.10
C ILE A 23 -12.78 6.02 -11.90
N LEU A 24 -12.98 5.53 -10.67
CA LEU A 24 -12.69 6.29 -9.46
C LEU A 24 -11.20 6.68 -9.40
N ALA A 25 -10.30 5.75 -9.73
CA ALA A 25 -8.87 6.02 -9.77
C ALA A 25 -8.50 7.08 -10.81
N LEU A 26 -9.12 7.07 -11.99
CA LEU A 26 -8.91 8.11 -13.01
C LEU A 26 -9.37 9.49 -12.53
N ILE A 27 -10.53 9.58 -11.87
CA ILE A 27 -11.03 10.83 -11.30
C ILE A 27 -10.05 11.37 -10.25
N LEU A 28 -9.59 10.50 -9.34
CA LEU A 28 -8.60 10.88 -8.33
C LEU A 28 -7.25 11.29 -8.94
N ALA A 29 -6.81 10.62 -10.01
CA ALA A 29 -5.59 10.98 -10.72
C ALA A 29 -5.70 12.36 -11.38
N VAL A 30 -6.80 12.66 -12.05
CA VAL A 30 -7.04 13.99 -12.63
C VAL A 30 -7.12 15.05 -11.53
N TRP A 31 -7.85 14.77 -10.44
CA TRP A 31 -7.91 15.66 -9.28
C TRP A 31 -6.52 15.98 -8.75
N ALA A 32 -5.68 14.95 -8.55
CA ALA A 32 -4.32 15.09 -8.07
C ALA A 32 -3.45 15.99 -8.96
N LEU A 33 -3.64 15.90 -10.28
CA LEU A 33 -2.93 16.75 -11.25
C LEU A 33 -3.44 18.20 -11.24
N VAL A 34 -4.72 18.43 -10.96
CA VAL A 34 -5.33 19.77 -10.86
C VAL A 34 -4.95 20.46 -9.55
N THR A 35 -4.82 19.71 -8.45
CA THR A 35 -4.48 20.25 -7.12
C THR A 35 -3.18 19.65 -6.57
N PRO A 36 -2.03 19.86 -7.23
CA PRO A 36 -0.78 19.18 -6.88
C PRO A 36 -0.31 19.50 -5.47
N VAL A 37 -0.47 20.75 -5.01
CA VAL A 37 0.00 21.19 -3.68
C VAL A 37 -0.75 20.45 -2.56
N GLU A 38 -2.08 20.40 -2.65
CA GLU A 38 -2.92 19.72 -1.65
C GLU A 38 -2.66 18.21 -1.64
N THR A 39 -2.56 17.60 -2.83
CA THR A 39 -2.30 16.16 -2.94
C THR A 39 -0.92 15.79 -2.40
N LEU A 40 0.12 16.58 -2.74
CA LEU A 40 1.46 16.36 -2.19
C LEU A 40 1.47 16.52 -0.67
N THR A 41 0.76 17.52 -0.14
CA THR A 41 0.65 17.74 1.31
C THR A 41 -0.02 16.56 2.01
N ALA A 42 -1.13 16.06 1.48
CA ALA A 42 -1.79 14.87 2.01
C ALA A 42 -0.88 13.63 1.96
N MET A 43 -0.17 13.42 0.85
CA MET A 43 0.80 12.33 0.72
C MET A 43 1.93 12.44 1.75
N ILE A 44 2.47 13.63 1.97
CA ILE A 44 3.52 13.88 2.99
C ILE A 44 3.03 13.44 4.37
N TYR A 45 1.82 13.83 4.78
CA TYR A 45 1.30 13.41 6.09
C TYR A 45 1.14 11.89 6.19
N VAL A 46 0.64 11.24 5.14
CA VAL A 46 0.55 9.77 5.11
C VAL A 46 1.92 9.13 5.23
N PHE A 47 2.92 9.60 4.48
CA PHE A 47 4.28 9.08 4.56
C PHE A 47 4.92 9.30 5.92
N ILE A 48 4.77 10.49 6.52
CA ILE A 48 5.28 10.78 7.86
C ILE A 48 4.71 9.78 8.88
N ILE A 49 3.40 9.57 8.86
CA ILE A 49 2.73 8.64 9.78
C ILE A 49 3.23 7.21 9.54
N MET A 50 3.33 6.79 8.28
CA MET A 50 3.82 5.45 7.93
C MET A 50 5.27 5.24 8.39
N PHE A 51 6.18 6.18 8.08
CA PHE A 51 7.58 6.09 8.49
C PHE A 51 7.74 6.14 10.01
N PHE A 52 6.90 6.92 10.70
CA PHE A 52 6.91 6.94 12.16
C PHE A 52 6.50 5.59 12.76
N ILE A 53 5.43 4.98 12.24
CA ILE A 53 4.96 3.66 12.67
C ILE A 53 6.00 2.59 12.33
N SER A 54 6.58 2.63 11.12
CA SER A 54 7.64 1.71 10.70
C SER A 54 8.86 1.81 11.60
N GLY A 55 9.41 3.01 11.82
CA GLY A 55 10.60 3.17 12.65
C GLY A 55 10.37 2.74 14.11
N ILE A 56 9.20 3.01 14.69
CA ILE A 56 8.84 2.48 16.01
C ILE A 56 8.77 0.95 16.00
N SER A 57 8.20 0.37 14.95
CA SER A 57 8.10 -1.09 14.80
C SER A 57 9.48 -1.73 14.66
N ASP A 58 10.37 -1.11 13.90
CA ASP A 58 11.74 -1.58 13.67
C ASP A 58 12.59 -1.48 14.95
N ILE A 59 12.45 -0.39 15.72
CA ILE A 59 13.04 -0.28 17.06
C ILE A 59 12.51 -1.40 17.97
N GLY A 60 11.19 -1.59 18.02
CA GLY A 60 10.57 -2.63 18.84
C GLY A 60 11.03 -4.05 18.47
N PHE A 61 11.16 -4.32 17.18
CA PHE A 61 11.67 -5.59 16.66
C PHE A 61 13.14 -5.81 17.03
N ALA A 62 13.99 -4.80 16.81
CA ALA A 62 15.41 -4.88 17.13
C ALA A 62 15.64 -5.10 18.65
N LEU A 63 14.86 -4.45 19.51
CA LEU A 63 14.95 -4.62 20.97
C LEU A 63 14.46 -5.99 21.44
N THR A 64 13.36 -6.49 20.87
CA THR A 64 12.82 -7.82 21.23
C THR A 64 13.78 -8.93 20.83
N ASN A 65 14.47 -8.77 19.72
CA ASN A 65 15.36 -9.80 19.17
C ASN A 65 16.84 -9.57 19.52
N ARG A 66 17.16 -8.62 20.40
CA ARG A 66 18.55 -8.24 20.73
C ARG A 66 19.41 -9.41 21.22
N ASP A 67 18.79 -10.36 21.93
CA ASP A 67 19.47 -11.50 22.54
C ASP A 67 19.62 -12.68 21.56
N ALA A 68 18.79 -12.72 20.50
CA ALA A 68 18.78 -13.78 19.49
C ALA A 68 19.52 -13.41 18.20
N MET A 69 19.67 -12.12 17.90
CA MET A 69 20.27 -11.62 16.66
C MET A 69 21.69 -11.08 16.87
N ARG A 70 22.69 -11.71 16.24
CA ARG A 70 24.04 -11.13 16.13
C ARG A 70 23.99 -9.87 15.25
N GLY A 71 24.44 -8.75 15.80
CA GLY A 71 24.43 -7.47 15.09
C GLY A 71 23.11 -6.69 15.22
N TRP A 72 22.31 -6.92 16.26
CA TRP A 72 21.05 -6.20 16.52
C TRP A 72 21.19 -4.67 16.41
N GLY A 73 22.32 -4.10 16.83
CA GLY A 73 22.59 -2.67 16.72
C GLY A 73 22.59 -2.16 15.27
N TRP A 74 23.02 -2.97 14.30
CA TRP A 74 22.93 -2.63 12.87
C TRP A 74 21.48 -2.66 12.37
N SER A 75 20.66 -3.57 12.88
CA SER A 75 19.22 -3.59 12.58
C SER A 75 18.49 -2.38 13.15
N LEU A 76 18.99 -1.80 14.25
CA LEU A 76 18.44 -0.58 14.85
C LEU A 76 18.81 0.67 14.04
N VAL A 77 20.03 0.73 13.51
CA VAL A 77 20.52 1.87 12.70
C VAL A 77 19.93 1.87 11.28
N ASN A 78 19.59 0.68 10.76
CA ASN A 78 18.94 0.52 9.46
C ASN A 78 17.40 0.62 9.54
N GLY A 79 16.83 0.68 10.75
CA GLY A 79 15.39 0.81 10.98
C GLY A 79 14.83 2.19 10.67
#